data_AF-A0A177N2I0-F1
#
_entry.id   AF-A0A177N2I0-F1
#
_cell.length_a   1.000
_cell.length_b   1.000
_cell.length_c   1.000
_cell.angle_alpha   90.00
_cell.angle_beta   90.00
_cell.angle_gamma   90.00
#
_symmetry.space_group_name_H-M   'P 1'
#
loop_
_entity.id
_entity.type
_entity.pdbx_description
1 polymer ?
#
loop_
_entity_poly.entity_id
_entity_poly.type
_entity_poly.pdbx_seq_one_letter_code
_entity_poly.pdbx_strand_id
1 'polypeptide(L)'
;MTIAEQFIKDLETFINDQAADLNEKDKKACIDAALNCLRLNFKYQTIYIPTQDRQALLSRNKAIYADFTGHNHNDLARKHRLSLQQIYSIIRNQRKAAEGVAKPDKPVFLLVLDEHLPFDIAATGVSQNYAAALSQKIAAYILENYAGAFFTLPAKQNGRG
;
A
#
# COMPACT_ATOMS: atom_id res chain seq x y z
N MET A 1 -9.39 -17.21 7.60
CA MET A 1 -8.46 -16.65 6.62
C MET A 1 -7.68 -15.54 7.31
N THR A 2 -6.36 -15.63 7.34
CA THR A 2 -5.50 -14.62 7.98
C THR A 2 -5.35 -13.37 7.09
N ILE A 3 -4.91 -12.25 7.64
CA ILE A 3 -4.69 -11.01 6.86
C ILE A 3 -3.63 -11.20 5.77
N ALA A 4 -2.63 -12.04 6.05
CA ALA A 4 -1.60 -12.40 5.07
C ALA A 4 -2.20 -13.22 3.90
N GLU A 5 -3.06 -14.19 4.20
CA GLU A 5 -3.79 -14.94 3.17
C GLU A 5 -4.70 -14.02 2.36
N GLN A 6 -5.36 -13.04 3.00
CA GLN A 6 -6.22 -12.08 2.32
C GLN A 6 -5.42 -11.18 1.38
N PHE A 7 -4.28 -10.66 1.86
CA PHE A 7 -3.36 -9.87 1.04
C PHE A 7 -2.89 -10.63 -0.21
N ILE A 8 -2.49 -11.90 -0.06
CA ILE A 8 -2.06 -12.73 -1.19
C ILE A 8 -3.21 -12.90 -2.17
N LYS A 9 -4.40 -13.26 -1.68
CA LYS A 9 -5.58 -13.49 -2.53
C LYS A 9 -6.03 -12.20 -3.26
N ASP A 10 -5.97 -11.06 -2.60
CA ASP A 10 -6.30 -9.76 -3.19
C ASP A 10 -5.31 -9.40 -4.30
N LEU A 11 -4.02 -9.66 -4.08
CA LEU A 11 -2.97 -9.44 -5.07
C LEU A 11 -3.13 -10.39 -6.27
N GLU A 12 -3.41 -11.66 -6.03
CA GLU A 12 -3.71 -12.66 -7.09
C GLU A 12 -4.92 -12.23 -7.93
N THR A 13 -5.99 -11.79 -7.27
CA THR A 13 -7.22 -11.31 -7.94
C THR A 13 -6.91 -10.10 -8.80
N PHE A 14 -6.20 -9.11 -8.25
CA PHE A 14 -5.83 -7.91 -8.98
C PHE A 14 -4.95 -8.19 -10.20
N ILE A 15 -3.94 -9.07 -10.06
CA ILE A 15 -3.07 -9.43 -11.19
C ILE A 15 -3.87 -10.16 -12.26
N ASN A 16 -4.78 -11.06 -11.89
CA ASN A 16 -5.66 -11.74 -12.86
C ASN A 16 -6.56 -10.75 -13.62
N ASP A 17 -7.12 -9.76 -12.93
CA ASP A 17 -7.98 -8.75 -13.56
C ASP A 17 -7.19 -7.84 -14.50
N GLN A 18 -5.98 -7.43 -14.10
CA GLN A 18 -5.12 -6.57 -14.94
C GLN A 18 -4.46 -7.32 -16.10
N ALA A 19 -4.35 -8.65 -16.00
CA ALA A 19 -3.78 -9.52 -17.02
C ALA A 19 -4.83 -10.36 -17.75
N ALA A 20 -6.06 -9.87 -17.86
CA ALA A 20 -7.16 -10.56 -18.52
C ALA A 20 -6.83 -11.03 -19.96
N ASP A 21 -5.98 -10.26 -20.67
CA ASP A 21 -5.56 -10.52 -22.05
C ASP A 21 -4.51 -11.64 -22.19
N LEU A 22 -3.91 -12.08 -21.09
CA LEU A 22 -2.92 -13.17 -21.08
C LEU A 22 -3.58 -14.54 -20.94
N ASN A 23 -2.87 -15.59 -21.34
CA ASN A 23 -3.29 -16.96 -21.07
C ASN A 23 -3.11 -17.31 -19.58
N GLU A 24 -3.79 -18.36 -19.12
CA GLU A 24 -3.75 -18.80 -17.71
C GLU A 24 -2.35 -19.17 -17.21
N LYS A 25 -1.48 -19.65 -18.10
CA LYS A 25 -0.09 -20.01 -17.76
C LYS A 25 0.74 -18.75 -17.46
N ASP A 26 0.61 -17.72 -18.29
CA ASP A 26 1.36 -16.47 -18.15
C ASP A 26 0.83 -15.62 -16.99
N LYS A 27 -0.49 -15.64 -16.75
CA LYS A 27 -1.09 -15.05 -15.54
C LYS A 27 -0.49 -15.65 -14.27
N LYS A 28 -0.45 -16.99 -14.20
CA LYS A 28 0.15 -17.69 -13.07
C LYS A 28 1.63 -17.37 -12.90
N ALA A 29 2.38 -17.28 -14.00
CA ALA A 29 3.78 -16.91 -13.96
C ALA A 29 4.00 -15.47 -13.44
N CYS A 30 3.13 -14.52 -13.80
CA CYS A 30 3.18 -13.16 -13.27
C CYS A 30 2.87 -13.10 -11.77
N ILE A 31 1.89 -13.88 -11.31
CA ILE A 31 1.57 -14.03 -9.89
C ILE A 31 2.77 -14.61 -9.13
N ASP A 32 3.33 -15.71 -9.62
CA ASP A 32 4.50 -16.36 -9.02
C ASP A 32 5.71 -15.42 -8.99
N ALA A 33 5.91 -14.62 -10.03
CA ALA A 33 6.95 -13.60 -10.09
C ALA A 33 6.74 -12.51 -9.03
N ALA A 34 5.52 -11.98 -8.90
CA ALA A 34 5.20 -10.95 -7.91
C ALA A 34 5.38 -11.45 -6.46
N LEU A 35 4.89 -12.66 -6.17
CA LEU A 35 5.04 -13.27 -4.86
C LEU A 35 6.50 -13.62 -4.56
N ASN A 36 7.27 -14.10 -5.56
CA ASN A 36 8.70 -14.35 -5.38
C ASN A 36 9.50 -13.06 -5.17
N CYS A 37 9.16 -11.99 -5.89
CA CYS A 37 9.77 -10.68 -5.70
C CYS A 37 9.60 -10.21 -4.25
N LEU A 38 8.37 -10.31 -3.71
CA LEU A 38 8.09 -10.03 -2.30
C LEU A 38 8.88 -10.95 -1.37
N ARG A 39 8.86 -12.26 -1.63
CA ARG A 39 9.52 -13.25 -0.78
C ARG A 39 11.03 -13.08 -0.73
N LEU A 40 11.67 -12.81 -1.85
CA LEU A 40 13.13 -12.71 -1.95
C LEU A 40 13.64 -11.40 -1.34
N ASN A 41 12.97 -10.29 -1.63
CA ASN A 41 13.42 -8.98 -1.17
C ASN A 41 13.06 -8.68 0.29
N PHE A 42 12.03 -9.34 0.83
CA PHE A 42 11.60 -9.17 2.23
C PHE A 42 11.73 -10.44 3.06
N LYS A 43 12.52 -11.40 2.60
CA LYS A 43 12.88 -12.59 3.40
C LYS A 43 13.45 -12.09 4.73
N TYR A 44 12.86 -12.53 5.84
CA TYR A 44 13.22 -12.13 7.22
C TYR A 44 12.71 -10.77 7.71
N GLN A 45 11.88 -10.05 6.96
CA GLN A 45 11.22 -8.83 7.44
C GLN A 45 9.76 -9.10 7.85
N THR A 46 9.28 -8.42 8.89
CA THR A 46 7.86 -8.49 9.26
C THR A 46 7.09 -7.38 8.56
N ILE A 47 6.11 -7.78 7.74
CA ILE A 47 5.19 -6.85 7.09
C ILE A 47 4.00 -6.63 8.01
N TYR A 48 3.86 -5.43 8.58
CA TYR A 48 2.66 -5.06 9.31
C TYR A 48 1.59 -4.61 8.32
N ILE A 49 0.52 -5.38 8.14
CA ILE A 49 -0.65 -4.96 7.35
C ILE A 49 -1.73 -4.48 8.32
N PRO A 50 -2.07 -3.17 8.35
CA PRO A 50 -3.09 -2.66 9.26
C PRO A 50 -4.47 -3.26 8.94
N THR A 51 -5.17 -3.71 9.98
CA THR A 51 -6.49 -4.38 9.93
C THR A 51 -7.69 -3.45 9.81
N GLN A 52 -7.51 -2.15 10.03
CA GLN A 52 -8.60 -1.19 9.87
C GLN A 52 -8.70 -0.77 8.41
N ASP A 53 -9.92 -0.63 7.91
CA ASP A 53 -10.22 -0.09 6.59
C ASP A 53 -9.66 1.34 6.47
N ARG A 54 -8.38 1.43 6.12
CA ARG A 54 -7.68 2.71 6.05
C ARG A 54 -8.18 3.50 4.86
N GLN A 55 -8.80 2.87 3.85
CA GLN A 55 -9.51 3.59 2.80
C GLN A 55 -10.74 4.30 3.35
N ALA A 56 -11.55 3.64 4.20
CA ALA A 56 -12.63 4.30 4.92
C ALA A 56 -12.11 5.40 5.85
N LEU A 57 -11.00 5.18 6.55
CA LEU A 57 -10.38 6.20 7.41
C LEU A 57 -9.86 7.39 6.61
N LEU A 58 -9.16 7.16 5.49
CA LEU A 58 -8.62 8.21 4.61
C LEU A 58 -9.76 8.97 3.93
N SER A 59 -10.78 8.27 3.45
CA SER A 59 -11.98 8.87 2.86
C SER A 59 -12.73 9.71 3.88
N ARG A 60 -12.94 9.20 5.10
CA ARG A 60 -13.52 9.95 6.22
C ARG A 60 -12.68 11.18 6.54
N ASN A 61 -11.36 11.04 6.64
CA ASN A 61 -10.47 12.14 6.97
C ASN A 61 -10.42 13.19 5.85
N LYS A 62 -10.55 12.81 4.58
CA LYS A 62 -10.70 13.72 3.43
C LYS A 62 -12.04 14.45 3.49
N ALA A 63 -13.13 13.75 3.78
CA ALA A 63 -14.45 14.35 3.96
C ALA A 63 -14.47 15.36 5.12
N ILE A 64 -13.87 15.01 6.27
CA ILE A 64 -13.74 15.92 7.43
C ILE A 64 -12.97 17.19 7.04
N TYR A 65 -11.92 17.08 6.24
CA TYR A 65 -11.13 18.23 5.81
C TYR A 65 -11.87 19.09 4.77
N ALA A 66 -12.62 18.47 3.86
CA ALA A 66 -13.44 19.18 2.88
C ALA A 66 -14.60 19.96 3.55
N ASP A 67 -15.20 19.39 4.60
CA ASP A 67 -16.27 20.01 5.38
C ASP A 67 -15.76 21.07 6.40
N PHE A 68 -14.45 21.27 6.51
CA PHE A 68 -13.86 22.16 7.51
C PHE A 68 -13.88 23.62 7.06
N THR A 69 -14.54 24.49 7.83
CA THR A 69 -14.69 25.93 7.54
C THR A 69 -13.77 26.83 8.35
N GLY A 70 -12.83 26.26 9.12
CA GLY A 70 -11.89 27.00 9.97
C GLY A 70 -12.29 27.05 11.45
N HIS A 71 -13.58 27.03 11.76
CA HIS A 71 -14.09 27.24 13.13
C HIS A 71 -15.11 26.18 13.60
N ASN A 72 -15.51 25.23 12.73
CA ASN A 72 -16.56 24.24 12.98
C ASN A 72 -16.08 22.91 13.59
N HIS A 73 -14.98 22.89 14.35
CA HIS A 73 -14.38 21.66 14.90
C HIS A 73 -15.35 20.85 15.78
N ASN A 74 -16.18 21.53 16.58
CA ASN A 74 -17.15 20.89 17.45
C ASN A 74 -18.28 20.19 16.66
N ASP A 75 -18.72 20.79 15.56
CA ASP A 75 -19.76 20.23 14.71
C ASP A 75 -19.24 19.01 13.94
N LEU A 76 -17.99 19.06 13.47
CA LEU A 76 -17.31 17.92 12.85
C LEU A 76 -17.12 16.76 13.83
N ALA A 77 -16.73 17.05 15.08
CA ALA A 77 -16.58 16.03 16.13
C ALA A 77 -17.90 15.28 16.37
N ARG A 78 -19.02 16.01 16.45
CA ARG A 78 -20.36 15.42 16.60
C ARG A 78 -20.79 14.63 15.37
N LYS A 79 -20.65 15.21 14.17
CA LYS A 79 -21.04 14.58 12.89
C LYS A 79 -20.33 13.26 12.64
N HIS A 80 -19.03 13.20 12.94
CA HIS A 80 -18.20 12.02 12.67
C HIS A 80 -17.97 11.11 13.89
N ARG A 81 -18.57 11.44 15.05
CA ARG A 81 -18.41 10.71 16.32
C ARG A 81 -16.94 10.52 16.71
N LEU A 82 -16.17 11.61 16.61
CA LEU A 82 -14.75 11.65 16.96
C LEU A 82 -14.50 12.64 18.09
N SER A 83 -13.40 12.44 18.82
CA SER A 83 -12.98 13.43 19.81
C SER A 83 -12.49 14.71 19.12
N LEU A 84 -12.60 15.85 19.81
CA LEU A 84 -12.13 17.12 19.29
C LEU A 84 -10.63 17.09 18.95
N GLN A 85 -9.84 16.38 19.77
CA GLN A 85 -8.41 16.17 19.54
C GLN A 85 -8.14 15.38 18.24
N GLN A 86 -8.97 14.37 17.93
CA GLN A 86 -8.87 13.62 16.68
C GLN A 86 -9.19 14.52 15.47
N ILE A 87 -10.21 15.38 15.56
CA ILE A 87 -10.54 16.36 14.51
C ILE A 87 -9.36 17.30 14.26
N TYR A 88 -8.77 17.87 15.32
CA TYR A 88 -7.57 18.72 15.19
C TYR A 88 -6.39 17.99 14.53
N SER A 89 -6.13 16.75 14.93
CA SER A 89 -5.06 15.93 14.35
C SER A 89 -5.30 15.65 12.86
N ILE A 90 -6.53 15.29 12.48
CA ILE A 90 -6.92 15.04 11.09
C ILE A 90 -6.71 16.28 10.23
N ILE A 91 -7.21 17.44 10.66
CA ILE A 91 -7.07 18.71 9.93
C ILE A 91 -5.59 19.07 9.77
N ARG A 92 -4.79 18.96 10.84
CA ARG A 92 -3.35 19.23 10.80
C ARG A 92 -2.62 18.34 9.81
N ASN A 93 -2.93 17.04 9.80
CA ASN A 93 -2.29 16.08 8.90
C ASN A 93 -2.69 16.32 7.44
N GLN A 94 -3.94 16.70 7.18
CA GLN A 94 -4.41 17.02 5.82
C GLN A 94 -3.83 18.33 5.29
N ARG A 95 -3.61 19.35 6.15
CA ARG A 95 -2.89 20.58 5.78
C ARG A 95 -1.46 20.28 5.35
N LYS A 96 -0.73 19.50 6.14
CA LYS A 96 0.63 19.06 5.78
C LYS A 96 0.66 18.31 4.45
N ALA A 97 -0.33 17.48 4.19
CA ALA A 97 -0.46 16.78 2.91
C ALA A 97 -0.76 17.73 1.73
N ALA A 98 -1.62 18.73 1.93
CA ALA A 98 -1.95 19.74 0.93
C ALA A 98 -0.80 20.71 0.64
N GLU A 99 0.04 21.00 1.64
CA GLU A 99 1.22 21.87 1.54
C GLU A 99 2.43 21.17 0.89
N GLY A 100 2.28 19.93 0.39
CA GLY A 100 3.38 19.16 -0.20
C GLY A 100 4.42 18.68 0.82
N VAL A 101 4.18 18.90 2.12
CA VAL A 101 4.97 18.37 3.24
C VAL A 101 4.40 17.02 3.72
N ALA A 102 3.69 16.31 2.84
CA ALA A 102 3.61 14.87 2.95
C ALA A 102 4.99 14.34 2.57
N LYS A 103 5.66 13.65 3.48
CA LYS A 103 6.60 12.62 3.03
C LYS A 103 5.75 11.48 2.49
N PRO A 104 5.66 11.22 1.18
CA PRO A 104 5.69 9.85 0.76
C PRO A 104 7.14 9.42 1.00
N ASP A 105 7.48 9.00 2.21
CA ASP A 105 8.49 7.94 2.26
C ASP A 105 7.76 6.81 1.53
N LYS A 106 7.90 6.71 0.20
CA LYS A 106 7.59 5.49 -0.54
C LYS A 106 8.28 4.44 0.30
N PRO A 107 7.53 3.59 1.03
CA PRO A 107 8.16 2.68 1.94
C PRO A 107 9.20 1.91 1.14
N VAL A 108 10.37 1.62 1.70
CA VAL A 108 11.49 0.99 0.96
C VAL A 108 11.01 -0.19 0.11
N PHE A 109 9.95 -0.88 0.55
CA PHE A 109 9.32 -1.93 -0.22
C PHE A 109 8.75 -1.52 -1.60
N LEU A 110 8.13 -0.34 -1.75
CA LEU A 110 7.63 0.13 -3.04
C LEU A 110 8.75 0.50 -4.00
N LEU A 111 9.89 0.99 -3.48
CA LEU A 111 11.06 1.25 -4.31
C LEU A 111 11.64 -0.06 -4.86
N VAL A 112 11.76 -1.07 -4.00
CA VAL A 112 12.22 -2.42 -4.36
C VAL A 112 11.27 -3.09 -5.37
N LEU A 113 9.95 -2.92 -5.21
CA LEU A 113 8.98 -3.41 -6.20
C LEU A 113 9.08 -2.66 -7.53
N ASP A 114 9.19 -1.32 -7.51
CA ASP A 114 9.36 -0.51 -8.73
C ASP A 114 10.65 -0.90 -9.49
N GLU A 115 11.72 -1.27 -8.77
CA GLU A 115 13.01 -1.62 -9.34
C GLU A 115 13.08 -3.07 -9.85
N HIS A 116 12.57 -4.06 -9.10
CA HIS A 116 12.81 -5.47 -9.42
C HIS A 116 11.63 -6.17 -10.11
N LEU A 117 10.40 -5.79 -9.76
CA LEU A 117 9.20 -6.46 -10.27
C LEU A 117 9.06 -6.41 -11.80
N PRO A 118 9.39 -5.30 -12.50
CA PRO A 118 9.34 -5.27 -13.96
C PRO A 118 10.24 -6.33 -14.61
N PHE A 119 11.42 -6.59 -14.05
CA PHE A 119 12.36 -7.58 -14.58
C PHE A 119 11.87 -9.00 -14.30
N ASP A 120 11.34 -9.25 -13.10
CA ASP A 120 10.80 -10.55 -12.72
C ASP A 120 9.57 -10.92 -13.57
N ILE A 121 8.70 -9.95 -13.89
CA ILE A 121 7.57 -10.17 -14.80
C ILE A 121 8.04 -10.35 -16.24
N ALA A 122 9.00 -9.56 -16.72
CA ALA A 122 9.53 -9.72 -18.08
C ALA A 122 10.20 -11.09 -18.29
N ALA A 123 10.84 -11.64 -17.26
CA ALA A 123 11.45 -12.98 -17.28
C ALA A 123 10.43 -14.13 -17.49
N THR A 124 9.13 -13.86 -17.32
CA THR A 124 8.06 -14.84 -17.59
C THR A 124 7.74 -15.01 -19.08
N GLY A 125 8.32 -14.17 -19.96
CA GLY A 125 8.07 -14.18 -21.41
C GLY A 125 7.13 -13.07 -21.88
N VAL A 126 6.67 -12.20 -20.98
CA VAL A 126 5.82 -11.05 -21.30
C VAL A 126 6.68 -9.85 -21.73
N SER A 127 6.16 -8.99 -22.62
CA SER A 127 6.91 -7.84 -23.13
C SER A 127 7.35 -6.87 -22.02
N GLN A 128 8.53 -6.27 -22.18
CA GLN A 128 9.11 -5.37 -21.18
C GLN A 128 8.24 -4.14 -20.88
N ASN A 129 7.57 -3.60 -21.89
CA ASN A 129 6.64 -2.46 -21.73
C ASN A 129 5.41 -2.86 -20.92
N TYR A 130 4.86 -4.06 -21.17
CA TYR A 130 3.74 -4.58 -20.41
C TYR A 130 4.14 -4.89 -18.97
N ALA A 131 5.31 -5.51 -18.77
CA ALA A 131 5.84 -5.81 -17.45
C ALA A 131 6.02 -4.54 -16.60
N ALA A 132 6.58 -3.47 -17.17
CA ALA A 132 6.70 -2.18 -16.50
C ALA A 132 5.33 -1.57 -16.13
N ALA A 133 4.36 -1.61 -17.05
CA ALA A 133 3.02 -1.10 -16.80
C ALA A 133 2.27 -1.89 -15.71
N LEU A 134 2.41 -3.22 -15.72
CA LEU A 134 1.78 -4.09 -14.73
C LEU A 134 2.42 -3.89 -13.33
N SER A 135 3.75 -3.77 -13.25
CA SER A 135 4.43 -3.48 -11.99
C SER A 135 3.99 -2.16 -11.38
N GLN A 136 3.86 -1.09 -12.17
CA GLN A 136 3.37 0.19 -11.68
C GLN A 136 1.95 0.09 -11.12
N LYS A 137 1.07 -0.65 -11.80
CA LYS A 137 -0.30 -0.91 -11.33
C LYS A 137 -0.31 -1.70 -10.04
N ILE A 138 0.55 -2.71 -9.89
CA ILE A 138 0.69 -3.50 -8.66
C ILE A 138 1.19 -2.61 -7.51
N ALA A 139 2.22 -1.80 -7.74
CA ALA A 139 2.75 -0.87 -6.74
C ALA A 139 1.70 0.15 -6.29
N ALA A 140 0.95 0.72 -7.25
CA ALA A 140 -0.16 1.63 -6.97
C ALA A 140 -1.27 0.94 -6.17
N TYR A 141 -1.68 -0.27 -6.57
CA TYR A 141 -2.68 -1.06 -5.85
C TYR A 141 -2.27 -1.31 -4.41
N ILE A 142 -1.01 -1.70 -4.16
CA ILE A 142 -0.53 -1.94 -2.80
C ILE A 142 -0.49 -0.64 -2.00
N LEU A 143 -0.06 0.48 -2.60
CA LEU A 143 -0.05 1.79 -1.94
C LEU A 143 -1.47 2.27 -1.60
N GLU A 144 -2.47 2.02 -2.45
CA GLU A 144 -3.84 2.47 -2.26
C GLU A 144 -4.65 1.59 -1.30
N ASN A 145 -4.42 0.27 -1.31
CA ASN A 145 -5.19 -0.71 -0.54
C ASN A 145 -4.50 -1.11 0.77
N TYR A 146 -3.17 -0.99 0.83
CA TYR A 146 -2.37 -1.30 2.03
C TYR A 146 -1.50 -0.12 2.46
N ALA A 147 -1.96 1.12 2.21
CA ALA A 147 -1.31 2.34 2.67
C ALA A 147 -0.99 2.24 4.17
N GLY A 148 0.27 2.13 4.57
CA GLY A 148 0.67 1.87 5.96
C GLY A 148 1.23 0.51 6.26
N ALA A 149 1.46 -0.33 5.25
CA ALA A 149 2.40 -1.41 5.36
C ALA A 149 3.77 -0.87 5.76
N PHE A 150 4.14 -1.08 7.02
CA PHE A 150 5.48 -0.79 7.53
C PHE A 150 6.23 -2.11 7.64
N PHE A 151 7.47 -2.10 7.17
CA PHE A 151 8.40 -3.18 7.41
C PHE A 151 9.12 -2.87 8.70
N THR A 152 8.90 -3.69 9.72
CA THR A 152 9.78 -3.66 10.88
C THR A 152 11.01 -4.46 10.48
N LEU A 153 12.12 -3.76 10.24
CA LEU A 153 13.43 -4.43 10.20
C LEU A 153 13.58 -5.12 11.55
N PRO A 154 13.81 -6.45 11.61
CA PRO A 154 14.18 -7.07 12.87
C PRO A 154 15.40 -6.31 13.37
N ALA A 155 15.34 -5.83 14.62
CA ALA A 155 16.48 -5.21 15.26
C ALA A 155 17.68 -6.13 15.04
N LYS A 156 18.76 -5.59 14.46
CA LYS A 156 20.04 -6.29 14.33
C LYS A 156 20.29 -6.94 15.69
N GLN A 157 20.27 -8.27 15.77
CA GLN A 157 20.68 -8.92 17.01
C GLN A 157 22.14 -8.54 17.18
N ASN A 158 22.39 -7.55 18.03
CA ASN A 158 23.73 -7.23 18.49
C ASN A 158 24.19 -8.48 19.23
N GLY A 159 24.96 -9.32 18.53
CA GLY A 159 25.74 -10.37 19.15
C GLY A 159 26.62 -9.71 20.22
N ARG A 160 26.21 -9.84 21.47
CA ARG A 160 27.12 -9.69 22.61
C ARG A 160 27.90 -11.00 22.68
N GLY A 161 29.15 -10.92 22.20
CA GLY A 161 30.22 -11.77 22.72
C GLY A 161 30.58 -11.35 24.14
#